data_AF-A0A4R3HWK1-F1
#
_entry.id   AF-A0A4R3HWK1-F1
#
_cell.length_a   1.000
_cell.length_b   1.000
_cell.length_c   1.000
_cell.angle_alpha   90.00
_cell.angle_beta   90.00
_cell.angle_gamma   90.00
#
_symmetry.space_group_name_H-M   'P 1'
#
loop_
_entity.id
_entity.type
_entity.pdbx_description
1 polymer ?
#
loop_
_entity_poly.entity_id
_entity_poly.type
_entity_poly.pdbx_seq_one_letter_code
_entity_poly.pdbx_strand_id
1 'polypeptide(L)'
;MTNSIHQVFKYVCRHQGFRASLGIISSTSKEKTMLAWGAIHASSGETWVPELNNMLSSWPDARWTPMNQQQASLFDQAFERETKPGQDWLMSV
;
A
#
# COMPACT_ATOMS: atom_id res chain seq x y z
N MET A 1 -10.97 0.96 17.08
CA MET A 1 -10.59 0.70 15.68
C MET A 1 -9.10 0.43 15.64
N THR A 2 -8.67 -0.79 15.35
CA THR A 2 -7.25 -1.14 15.23
C THR A 2 -6.76 -0.65 13.88
N ASN A 3 -5.86 0.34 13.87
CA ASN A 3 -5.27 0.92 12.66
C ASN A 3 -4.75 -0.19 11.73
N SER A 4 -5.21 -0.24 10.47
CA SER A 4 -4.87 -1.29 9.51
C SER A 4 -3.38 -1.39 9.24
N ILE A 5 -2.68 -0.25 9.25
CA ILE A 5 -1.22 -0.16 9.19
C ILE A 5 -0.60 -0.99 10.32
N HIS A 6 -1.08 -0.81 11.56
CA HIS A 6 -0.57 -1.53 12.74
C HIS A 6 -0.82 -3.03 12.65
N GLN A 7 -1.95 -3.45 12.05
CA GLN A 7 -2.23 -4.87 11.86
C GLN A 7 -1.28 -5.50 10.84
N VAL A 8 -1.00 -4.80 9.74
CA VAL A 8 -0.04 -5.24 8.71
C VAL A 8 1.37 -5.33 9.28
N PHE A 9 1.83 -4.32 10.02
CA PHE A 9 3.14 -4.39 10.68
C PHE A 9 3.24 -5.56 11.67
N LYS A 10 2.20 -5.79 12.47
CA LYS A 10 2.16 -6.98 13.35
C LYS A 10 2.20 -8.30 12.56
N TYR A 11 1.52 -8.36 11.42
CA TYR A 11 1.50 -9.56 10.59
C TYR A 11 2.89 -9.88 10.03
N VAL A 12 3.57 -8.89 9.43
CA VAL A 12 4.90 -9.10 8.83
C VAL A 12 5.98 -9.41 9.88
N CYS A 13 5.88 -8.87 11.09
CA CYS A 13 6.78 -9.22 12.19
C CYS A 13 6.63 -10.68 12.66
N ARG A 14 5.46 -11.30 12.42
CA ARG A 14 5.15 -12.68 12.83
C ARG A 14 5.34 -13.71 11.71
N HIS A 15 5.31 -13.28 10.45
CA HIS A 15 5.41 -14.14 9.29
C HIS A 15 6.63 -13.74 8.45
N GLN A 16 7.73 -14.49 8.63
CA GLN A 16 8.96 -14.26 7.86
C GLN A 16 8.69 -14.36 6.36
N GLY A 17 9.40 -13.55 5.56
CA GLY A 17 9.26 -13.52 4.11
C GLY A 17 8.18 -12.56 3.58
N PHE A 18 7.31 -12.04 4.45
CA PHE A 18 6.37 -10.99 4.11
C PHE A 18 6.97 -9.58 4.29
N ARG A 19 6.61 -8.67 3.40
CA ARG A 19 6.87 -7.23 3.52
C ARG A 19 5.55 -6.45 3.52
N ALA A 20 5.51 -5.33 4.24
CA ALA A 20 4.39 -4.41 4.19
C ALA A 20 4.42 -3.66 2.86
N SER A 21 3.25 -3.42 2.27
CA SER A 21 3.09 -2.69 1.02
C SER A 21 1.76 -1.95 1.00
N LEU A 22 1.77 -0.74 0.46
CA LEU A 22 0.56 -0.01 0.11
C LEU A 22 0.08 -0.50 -1.26
N GLY A 23 -1.23 -0.58 -1.46
CA GLY A 23 -1.81 -0.95 -2.75
C GLY A 23 -3.21 -0.42 -2.93
N ILE A 24 -3.83 -0.75 -4.06
CA ILE A 24 -5.19 -0.33 -4.40
C ILE A 24 -6.09 -1.55 -4.39
N ILE A 25 -7.21 -1.46 -3.66
CA ILE A 25 -8.35 -2.36 -3.83
C ILE A 25 -9.25 -1.75 -4.90
N SER A 26 -9.51 -2.51 -5.95
CA SER A 26 -10.44 -2.15 -7.02
C SER A 26 -11.35 -3.32 -7.35
N SER A 27 -12.52 -3.01 -7.87
CA SER A 27 -13.50 -3.97 -8.39
C SER A 27 -13.72 -3.67 -9.87
N THR A 28 -13.88 -4.71 -10.68
CA THR A 28 -14.17 -4.55 -12.12
C THR A 28 -15.60 -4.06 -12.36
N SER A 29 -16.51 -4.38 -11.42
CA SER A 29 -17.92 -4.03 -11.47
C SER A 29 -18.26 -2.70 -10.79
N LYS A 30 -17.33 -2.11 -10.04
CA LYS A 30 -17.53 -0.86 -9.30
C LYS A 30 -16.48 0.17 -9.70
N GLU A 31 -16.91 1.39 -9.99
CA GLU A 31 -16.01 2.53 -10.27
C GLU A 31 -15.19 3.00 -9.05
N LYS A 32 -15.30 2.31 -7.91
CA LYS A 32 -14.68 2.75 -6.66
C LYS A 32 -13.33 2.05 -6.47
N THR A 33 -12.31 2.85 -6.21
CA THR A 33 -10.97 2.42 -5.81
C THR A 33 -10.70 2.88 -4.39
N MET A 34 -9.93 2.09 -3.63
CA MET A 34 -9.51 2.45 -2.27
C MET A 34 -8.04 2.11 -2.07
N LEU A 35 -7.31 2.97 -1.38
CA LEU A 35 -5.96 2.68 -0.90
C LEU A 35 -6.02 1.79 0.36
N ALA A 36 -5.24 0.72 0.38
CA ALA A 36 -5.21 -0.24 1.47
C ALA A 36 -3.79 -0.75 1.74
N TRP A 37 -3.48 -1.01 3.01
CA TRP A 37 -2.23 -1.63 3.42
C TRP A 37 -2.36 -3.15 3.41
N GLY A 38 -1.33 -3.84 2.94
CA GLY A 38 -1.27 -5.29 2.94
C GLY A 38 0.15 -5.81 3.15
N ALA A 39 0.26 -7.11 3.32
CA ALA A 39 1.51 -7.84 3.35
C ALA A 39 1.64 -8.68 2.07
N ILE A 40 2.84 -8.70 1.48
CA ILE A 40 3.16 -9.53 0.32
C ILE A 40 4.38 -10.40 0.61
N HIS A 41 4.29 -11.70 0.36
CA HIS A 41 5.40 -12.62 0.47
C HIS A 41 6.29 -12.51 -0.76
N ALA A 42 7.59 -12.29 -0.55
CA ALA A 42 8.52 -11.94 -1.63
C ALA A 42 8.69 -13.06 -2.68
N SER A 43 8.70 -14.33 -2.27
CA SER A 43 8.92 -15.47 -3.17
C SER A 43 7.65 -16.17 -3.66
N SER A 44 6.63 -16.38 -2.81
CA SER A 44 5.40 -17.07 -3.18
C SER A 44 4.36 -16.16 -3.84
N GLY A 45 4.48 -14.84 -3.71
CA GLY A 45 3.47 -13.89 -4.16
C GLY A 45 2.18 -13.93 -3.32
N GLU A 46 2.17 -14.66 -2.20
CA GLU A 46 1.06 -14.69 -1.27
C GLU A 46 0.79 -13.30 -0.70
N THR A 47 -0.49 -12.92 -0.59
CA THR A 47 -0.89 -11.61 -0.09
C THR A 47 -1.86 -11.72 1.08
N TRP A 48 -1.72 -10.81 2.05
CA TRP A 48 -2.63 -10.69 3.18
C TRP A 48 -3.05 -9.23 3.32
N VAL A 49 -4.36 -8.97 3.25
CA VAL A 49 -4.92 -7.61 3.25
C VAL A 49 -6.12 -7.59 4.20
N PRO A 50 -6.02 -6.93 5.36
CA PRO A 50 -7.07 -6.98 6.38
C PRO A 50 -8.37 -6.33 5.89
N GLU A 51 -8.29 -5.27 5.09
CA GLU A 51 -9.47 -4.57 4.57
C GLU A 51 -10.15 -5.31 3.42
N LEU A 52 -9.43 -6.12 2.66
CA LEU A 52 -9.98 -6.84 1.50
C LEU A 52 -11.07 -7.81 1.93
N ASN A 53 -10.85 -8.57 3.00
CA ASN A 53 -11.83 -9.54 3.51
C ASN A 53 -13.16 -8.87 3.90
N ASN A 54 -13.10 -7.66 4.48
CA ASN A 54 -14.29 -6.90 4.82
C ASN A 54 -15.01 -6.33 3.59
N MET A 55 -14.27 -6.10 2.50
CA MET A 55 -14.82 -5.58 1.25
C MET A 55 -15.47 -6.65 0.38
N LEU A 56 -15.01 -7.90 0.45
CA LEU A 56 -15.52 -8.98 -0.40
C LEU A 56 -17.02 -9.24 -0.20
N SER A 57 -17.62 -8.88 0.94
CA SER A 57 -19.08 -8.95 1.13
C SER A 57 -19.85 -7.97 0.27
N SER A 58 -19.28 -6.79 -0.01
CA SER A 58 -19.92 -5.74 -0.80
C SER A 58 -19.45 -5.74 -2.25
N TRP A 59 -18.18 -6.05 -2.49
CA TRP A 59 -17.51 -6.13 -3.78
C TRP A 59 -16.85 -7.51 -3.93
N PRO A 60 -17.61 -8.54 -4.33
CA PRO A 60 -17.11 -9.92 -4.39
C PRO A 60 -15.96 -10.13 -5.37
N ASP A 61 -15.84 -9.25 -6.37
CA ASP A 61 -14.77 -9.24 -7.37
C ASP A 61 -13.61 -8.30 -7.00
N ALA A 62 -13.61 -7.74 -5.79
CA ALA A 62 -12.55 -6.84 -5.35
C ALA A 62 -11.20 -7.57 -5.34
N ARG A 63 -10.19 -6.93 -5.91
CA ARG A 63 -8.81 -7.40 -5.90
C ARG A 63 -7.91 -6.32 -5.35
N TRP A 64 -6.95 -6.73 -4.53
CA TRP A 64 -5.89 -5.84 -4.10
C TRP A 64 -4.70 -5.99 -5.04
N THR A 65 -4.22 -4.85 -5.55
CA THR A 65 -3.00 -4.77 -6.34
C THR A 65 -1.96 -3.99 -5.54
N PRO A 66 -0.86 -4.63 -5.10
CA PRO A 66 0.21 -3.93 -4.39
C PRO A 66 0.89 -2.92 -5.32
N MET A 67 1.41 -1.83 -4.75
CA MET A 67 2.32 -0.97 -5.49
C MET A 67 3.55 -1.77 -5.89
N ASN A 68 3.93 -1.67 -7.16
CA ASN A 68 5.20 -2.22 -7.61
C ASN A 68 6.36 -1.37 -7.06
N GLN A 69 7.59 -1.90 -7.16
CA GLN A 69 8.76 -1.25 -6.58
C GLN A 69 8.98 0.17 -7.14
N GLN A 70 8.72 0.38 -8.43
CA GLN A 70 8.84 1.69 -9.07
C GLN A 70 7.83 2.69 -8.49
N GLN A 71 6.57 2.27 -8.31
CA GLN A 71 5.52 3.08 -7.71
C GLN A 71 5.81 3.43 -6.24
N ALA A 72 6.33 2.48 -5.47
CA ALA A 72 6.77 2.72 -4.10
C ALA A 72 7.91 3.76 -4.06
N SER A 73 8.93 3.62 -4.92
CA SER A 73 10.02 4.60 -5.00
C SER A 73 9.56 5.99 -5.44
N LEU A 74 8.59 6.09 -6.34
CA LEU A 74 7.99 7.38 -6.73
C LEU A 74 7.24 8.03 -5.56
N PHE A 75 6.54 7.23 -4.74
CA PHE A 75 5.88 7.72 -3.54
C PHE A 75 6.90 8.24 -2.52
N ASP A 76 7.96 7.47 -2.26
CA ASP A 76 9.04 7.88 -1.34
C ASP A 76 9.69 9.20 -1.81
N GLN A 77 9.99 9.34 -3.10
CA GLN A 77 10.54 10.58 -3.68
C GLN A 77 9.56 11.76 -3.62
N ALA A 78 8.25 11.53 -3.78
CA ALA A 78 7.25 12.59 -3.62
C ALA A 78 7.15 13.03 -2.16
N PHE A 79 7.14 12.08 -1.23
CA PHE A 79 7.11 12.35 0.20
C PHE A 79 8.36 13.10 0.68
N GLU A 80 9.55 12.72 0.20
CA GLU A 80 10.79 13.44 0.50
C GLU A 80 10.77 14.89 -0.02
N ARG A 81 10.19 15.14 -1.20
CA ARG A 81 10.01 16.50 -1.74
C ARG A 81 9.05 17.35 -0.91
N GLU A 82 7.97 16.76 -0.41
CA GLU A 82 7.00 17.45 0.45
C GLU A 82 7.56 17.71 1.86
N THR A 83 8.32 16.77 2.40
CA THR A 83 8.88 16.86 3.76
C THR A 83 10.20 17.62 3.83
N LYS A 84 10.94 17.70 2.73
CA LYS A 84 12.03 18.64 2.51
C LYS A 84 11.58 19.59 1.39
N PRO A 85 10.79 20.63 1.69
CA PRO A 85 10.61 21.71 0.75
C PRO A 85 11.98 22.38 0.56
N GLY A 86 12.79 21.89 -0.38
CA GLY A 86 13.96 22.61 -0.86
C GLY A 86 13.43 23.91 -1.43
N GLN A 87 13.77 25.07 -0.88
CA GLN A 87 15.01 25.79 -1.19
C GLN A 87 15.33 25.93 -2.70
N ASP A 88 14.38 25.63 -3.61
CA ASP A 88 14.54 25.87 -5.05
C ASP A 88 14.69 27.37 -5.37
N TRP A 89 14.32 28.26 -4.43
CA TRP A 89 14.52 29.70 -4.56
C TRP A 89 15.95 30.19 -4.25
N LEU A 90 16.86 29.33 -3.74
CA LEU A 90 18.23 29.72 -3.39
C LEU A 90 19.29 29.35 -4.44
N MET A 91 18.93 28.63 -5.50
CA MET A 91 19.86 28.22 -6.57
C MET A 91 19.54 28.88 -7.93
N SER A 92 18.68 29.90 -7.94
CA SER A 92 18.46 30.75 -9.12
C SER A 92 19.31 32.01 -9.01
N VAL A 93 20.61 31.91 -9.32
CA VAL A 93 21.50 33.06 -9.57
C VAL A 93 22.09 32.92 -10.96
#